data_AF-A0A382HG47-F1
#
_entry.id   AF-A0A382HG47-F1
#
_cell.length_a   1.000
_cell.length_b   1.000
_cell.length_c   1.000
_cell.angle_alpha   90.00
_cell.angle_beta   90.00
_cell.angle_gamma   90.00
#
_symmetry.space_group_name_H-M   'P 1'
#
loop_
_entity.id
_entity.type
_entity.pdbx_description
1 polymer ?
#
loop_
_entity_poly.entity_id
_entity_poly.type
_entity_poly.pdbx_seq_one_letter_code
_entity_poly.pdbx_strand_id
1 'polypeptide(L)'
;NYVIEDYFPQPPKFGDLNQEEPPKIPFILPWQQRGDRLDMEIHINLFYPNALNPNKWKRESSGPMVQVSEAFAYHVDVQKMQDPSYTTLPFSGTWNRVAPWLPWMYMGDTPGHMIYSAFMGAGEDLEEIHSRQVLDYVEKNYPKYFTAPETYDPKTPSLSSLELYAIEQTPAPVK
;
A
#
# COMPACT_ATOMS: atom_id res chain seq x y z
N ASN A 1 -2.71 -3.29 -6.99
CA ASN A 1 -3.38 -4.50 -7.51
C ASN A 1 -2.35 -5.40 -8.12
N TYR A 2 -2.39 -6.68 -7.81
CA TYR A 2 -1.58 -7.70 -8.48
C TYR A 2 -2.51 -8.76 -9.06
N VAL A 3 -2.09 -9.35 -10.17
CA VAL A 3 -2.80 -10.47 -10.81
C VAL A 3 -2.66 -11.68 -9.91
N ILE A 4 -3.76 -12.37 -9.61
CA ILE A 4 -3.72 -13.64 -8.88
C ILE A 4 -3.23 -14.71 -9.86
N GLU A 5 -2.09 -15.31 -9.53
CA GLU A 5 -1.44 -16.37 -10.29
C GLU A 5 -1.11 -17.53 -9.35
N ASP A 6 -0.48 -18.59 -9.87
CA ASP A 6 -0.08 -19.76 -9.07
C ASP A 6 0.94 -19.43 -7.97
N TYR A 7 1.62 -18.27 -8.06
CA TYR A 7 2.65 -17.83 -7.14
C TYR A 7 2.40 -16.41 -6.66
N PHE A 8 2.87 -16.10 -5.45
CA PHE A 8 2.87 -14.72 -4.95
C PHE A 8 3.66 -13.79 -5.88
N PRO A 9 3.19 -12.53 -6.06
CA PRO A 9 3.89 -11.55 -6.87
C PRO A 9 5.27 -11.26 -6.28
N GLN A 10 6.21 -10.93 -7.16
CA GLN A 10 7.52 -10.46 -6.74
C GLN A 10 7.40 -9.10 -6.04
N PRO A 11 8.31 -8.77 -5.10
CA PRO A 11 8.33 -7.47 -4.46
C PRO A 11 8.39 -6.32 -5.48
N PRO A 12 7.78 -5.16 -5.17
CA PRO A 12 7.91 -3.98 -6.01
C PRO A 12 9.38 -3.59 -6.15
N LYS A 13 9.77 -3.21 -7.38
CA LYS A 13 11.15 -2.84 -7.71
C LYS A 13 11.50 -1.39 -7.32
N PHE A 14 10.52 -0.54 -7.01
CA PHE A 14 10.69 0.88 -6.62
C PHE A 14 11.67 1.65 -7.53
N GLY A 15 11.36 1.71 -8.84
CA GLY A 15 12.27 2.33 -9.81
C GLY A 15 13.62 1.62 -9.90
N ASP A 16 13.61 0.28 -9.88
CA ASP A 16 14.78 -0.60 -9.92
C ASP A 16 15.75 -0.47 -8.71
N LEU A 17 15.31 0.10 -7.59
CA LEU A 17 16.09 0.13 -6.37
C LEU A 17 16.05 -1.21 -5.63
N ASN A 18 14.89 -1.86 -5.58
CA ASN A 18 14.75 -3.18 -4.95
C ASN A 18 15.05 -4.28 -5.96
N GLN A 19 16.23 -4.88 -5.87
CA GLN A 19 16.68 -5.95 -6.77
C GLN A 19 16.52 -7.35 -6.16
N GLU A 20 15.85 -7.47 -5.02
CA GLU A 20 15.59 -8.79 -4.42
C GLU A 20 14.71 -9.65 -5.35
N GLU A 21 15.08 -10.92 -5.46
CA GLU A 21 14.31 -11.96 -6.17
C GLU A 21 14.05 -13.11 -5.19
N PRO A 22 13.07 -12.96 -4.29
CA PRO A 22 12.72 -14.02 -3.37
C PRO A 22 12.24 -15.28 -4.14
N PRO A 23 12.38 -16.47 -3.54
CA PRO A 23 11.90 -17.70 -4.15
C PRO A 23 10.41 -17.59 -4.49
N LYS A 24 9.99 -18.26 -5.57
CA LYS A 24 8.57 -18.33 -5.94
C LYS A 24 7.82 -19.13 -4.87
N ILE A 25 6.91 -18.47 -4.17
CA ILE A 25 6.06 -19.09 -3.15
C ILE A 25 4.69 -19.35 -3.77
N PRO A 26 4.13 -20.58 -3.69
CA PRO A 26 2.78 -20.86 -4.14
C PRO A 26 1.76 -19.90 -3.52
N PHE A 27 0.78 -19.46 -4.30
CA PHE A 27 -0.26 -18.53 -3.85
C PHE A 27 -1.30 -19.25 -2.98
N ILE A 28 -0.91 -19.56 -1.75
CA ILE A 28 -1.77 -20.18 -0.74
C ILE A 28 -1.92 -19.19 0.41
N LEU A 29 -3.13 -18.64 0.57
CA LEU A 29 -3.44 -17.65 1.58
C LEU A 29 -3.71 -18.29 2.96
N PRO A 30 -3.23 -17.70 4.07
CA PRO A 30 -3.30 -18.28 5.40
C PRO A 30 -4.67 -18.06 6.08
N TRP A 31 -5.74 -18.55 5.46
CA TRP A 31 -7.09 -18.39 6.00
C TRP A 31 -7.29 -19.10 7.33
N GLN A 32 -8.00 -18.45 8.24
CA GLN A 32 -8.44 -19.02 9.51
C GLN A 32 -9.95 -18.78 9.66
N GLN A 33 -10.72 -19.84 9.83
CA GLN A 33 -12.14 -19.72 10.10
C GLN A 33 -12.40 -19.64 11.62
N ARG A 34 -13.18 -18.63 12.03
CA ARG A 34 -13.65 -18.42 13.39
C ARG A 34 -15.17 -18.26 13.36
N GLY A 35 -15.90 -19.38 13.45
CA GLY A 35 -17.36 -19.38 13.34
C GLY A 35 -17.81 -19.00 11.93
N ASP A 36 -18.58 -17.91 11.84
CA ASP A 36 -19.12 -17.32 10.61
C ASP A 36 -18.16 -16.32 9.93
N ARG A 37 -16.96 -16.11 10.50
CA ARG A 37 -15.94 -15.21 9.97
C ARG A 37 -14.71 -15.96 9.46
N LEU A 38 -14.21 -15.56 8.30
CA LEU A 38 -12.89 -15.91 7.79
C LEU A 38 -11.93 -14.75 8.02
N ASP A 39 -10.79 -15.07 8.61
CA ASP A 39 -9.71 -14.12 8.86
C ASP A 39 -8.47 -14.49 8.05
N MET A 40 -7.77 -13.48 7.57
CA MET A 40 -6.51 -13.65 6.84
C MET A 40 -5.61 -12.44 7.07
N GLU A 41 -4.30 -12.70 7.16
CA GLU A 41 -3.30 -11.66 7.32
C GLU A 41 -2.26 -11.73 6.19
N ILE A 42 -1.83 -10.56 5.73
CA ILE A 42 -0.69 -10.41 4.82
C ILE A 42 0.30 -9.47 5.47
N HIS A 43 1.55 -9.92 5.60
CA HIS A 43 2.65 -9.12 6.14
C HIS A 43 3.71 -8.92 5.05
N ILE A 44 4.00 -7.67 4.74
CA ILE A 44 5.02 -7.28 3.77
C ILE A 44 6.13 -6.56 4.54
N ASN A 45 7.35 -7.06 4.44
CA ASN A 45 8.52 -6.44 5.03
C ASN A 45 9.52 -6.15 3.91
N LEU A 46 9.94 -4.90 3.81
CA LEU A 46 10.80 -4.41 2.74
C LEU A 46 12.06 -3.82 3.33
N PHE A 47 13.19 -4.14 2.71
CA PHE A 47 14.48 -3.54 3.02
C PHE A 47 15.26 -3.30 1.73
N TYR A 48 15.29 -2.05 1.26
CA TYR A 48 15.82 -1.72 -0.07
C TYR A 48 16.60 -0.40 -0.08
N PRO A 49 17.47 -0.16 -1.08
CA PRO A 49 18.23 1.09 -1.21
C PRO A 49 17.32 2.33 -1.22
N ASN A 50 17.70 3.36 -0.47
CA ASN A 50 16.94 4.59 -0.39
C ASN A 50 17.16 5.47 -1.64
N ALA A 51 16.07 5.86 -2.31
CA ALA A 51 16.12 6.85 -3.40
C ALA A 51 16.74 8.20 -2.95
N LEU A 52 16.54 8.54 -1.68
CA LEU A 52 17.09 9.72 -1.04
C LEU A 52 18.48 9.41 -0.47
N ASN A 53 19.49 9.29 -1.34
CA ASN A 53 20.88 9.06 -0.93
C ASN A 53 21.32 10.09 0.14
N PRO A 54 21.77 9.66 1.34
CA PRO A 54 22.06 10.56 2.47
C PRO A 54 23.20 11.54 2.19
N ASN A 55 24.11 11.24 1.25
CA ASN A 55 25.16 12.20 0.85
C ASN A 55 24.59 13.40 0.10
N LYS A 56 23.46 13.23 -0.59
CA LYS A 56 22.77 14.27 -1.37
C LYS A 56 21.60 14.89 -0.58
N TRP A 57 20.79 14.07 0.07
CA TRP A 57 19.53 14.43 0.73
C TRP A 57 19.68 14.47 2.24
N LYS A 58 20.57 15.33 2.74
CA LYS A 58 21.00 15.30 4.15
C LYS A 58 19.88 15.52 5.17
N ARG A 59 18.81 16.22 4.79
CA ARG A 59 17.70 16.55 5.70
C ARG A 59 16.49 15.63 5.52
N GLU A 60 16.34 15.08 4.34
CA GLU A 60 15.19 14.26 3.93
C GLU A 60 15.46 12.77 4.07
N SER A 61 16.72 12.35 3.96
CA SER A 61 17.10 10.94 4.00
C SER A 61 17.06 10.38 5.41
N SER A 62 16.37 9.25 5.58
CA SER A 62 16.41 8.42 6.78
C SER A 62 17.62 7.49 6.85
N GLY A 63 18.56 7.59 5.90
CA GLY A 63 19.73 6.72 5.80
C GLY A 63 19.84 6.03 4.44
N PRO A 64 20.85 5.15 4.26
CA PRO A 64 21.16 4.52 2.98
C PRO A 64 20.12 3.48 2.53
N MET A 65 19.35 2.93 3.47
CA MET A 65 18.34 1.90 3.23
C MET A 65 16.98 2.36 3.76
N VAL A 66 15.92 1.94 3.09
CA VAL A 66 14.54 2.10 3.52
C VAL A 66 14.09 0.79 4.14
N GLN A 67 13.58 0.85 5.35
CA GLN A 67 12.92 -0.26 6.03
C GLN A 67 11.44 0.07 6.19
N VAL A 68 10.57 -0.81 5.67
CA VAL A 68 9.12 -0.65 5.72
C VAL A 68 8.48 -1.97 6.11
N SER A 69 7.46 -1.89 6.96
CA SER A 69 6.58 -3.02 7.24
C SER A 69 5.13 -2.62 6.99
N GLU A 70 4.38 -3.48 6.32
CA GLU A 70 2.94 -3.36 6.12
C GLU A 70 2.25 -4.62 6.62
N ALA A 71 1.13 -4.43 7.31
CA ALA A 71 0.30 -5.51 7.80
C ALA A 71 -1.15 -5.26 7.44
N PHE A 72 -1.76 -6.25 6.79
CA PHE A 72 -3.16 -6.25 6.41
C PHE A 72 -3.86 -7.33 7.21
N ALA A 73 -5.01 -7.00 7.78
CA ALA A 73 -5.92 -7.98 8.38
C ALA A 73 -7.26 -7.88 7.65
N TYR A 74 -7.76 -9.02 7.17
CA TYR A 74 -9.02 -9.15 6.45
C TYR A 74 -10.00 -9.95 7.28
N HIS A 75 -11.25 -9.49 7.30
CA HIS A 75 -12.40 -10.14 7.92
C HIS A 75 -13.51 -10.27 6.88
N VAL A 76 -13.85 -11.52 6.57
CA VAL A 76 -14.80 -11.89 5.52
C VAL A 76 -15.90 -12.76 6.12
N ASP A 77 -17.13 -12.57 5.65
CA ASP A 77 -18.25 -13.46 5.99
C ASP A 77 -18.14 -14.81 5.25
N VAL A 78 -18.24 -15.92 5.99
CA VAL A 78 -18.10 -17.28 5.44
C VAL A 78 -19.17 -17.56 4.38
N GLN A 79 -20.42 -17.14 4.58
CA GLN A 79 -21.50 -17.42 3.64
C GLN A 79 -21.29 -16.66 2.33
N LYS A 80 -20.90 -15.38 2.41
CA LYS A 80 -20.59 -14.57 1.23
C LYS A 80 -19.41 -15.12 0.43
N MET A 81 -18.37 -15.63 1.10
CA MET A 81 -17.22 -16.27 0.43
C MET A 81 -17.61 -17.53 -0.35
N GLN A 82 -18.66 -18.23 0.08
CA GLN A 82 -19.16 -19.44 -0.59
C GLN A 82 -20.21 -19.15 -1.67
N ASP A 83 -20.67 -17.91 -1.79
CA ASP A 83 -21.70 -17.52 -2.73
C ASP A 83 -21.07 -17.18 -4.10
N PRO A 84 -21.28 -18.02 -5.14
CA PRO A 84 -20.68 -17.82 -6.45
C PRO A 84 -21.28 -16.63 -7.22
N SER A 85 -22.35 -15.98 -6.71
CA SER A 85 -22.92 -14.80 -7.34
C SER A 85 -22.10 -13.53 -7.11
N TYR A 86 -21.25 -13.51 -6.09
CA TYR A 86 -20.35 -12.37 -5.83
C TYR A 86 -19.18 -12.38 -6.81
N THR A 87 -19.04 -11.29 -7.56
CA THR A 87 -17.87 -11.00 -8.39
C THR A 87 -16.84 -10.13 -7.66
N THR A 88 -17.25 -9.50 -6.55
CA THR A 88 -16.40 -8.78 -5.59
C THR A 88 -16.82 -9.20 -4.18
N LEU A 89 -15.85 -9.52 -3.34
CA LEU A 89 -16.11 -10.00 -1.98
C LEU A 89 -16.13 -8.82 -0.99
N PRO A 90 -17.26 -8.53 -0.32
CA PRO A 90 -17.27 -7.51 0.71
C PRO A 90 -16.48 -8.00 1.92
N PHE A 91 -15.67 -7.11 2.48
CA PHE A 91 -14.85 -7.40 3.64
C PHE A 91 -14.63 -6.15 4.48
N SER A 92 -14.25 -6.35 5.74
CA SER A 92 -13.73 -5.30 6.62
C SER A 92 -12.35 -5.70 7.12
N GLY A 93 -11.58 -4.75 7.65
CA GLY A 93 -10.21 -5.05 8.04
C GLY A 93 -9.42 -3.84 8.48
N THR A 94 -8.12 -4.05 8.63
CA THR A 94 -7.16 -2.98 8.94
C THR A 94 -5.95 -3.05 8.04
N TRP A 95 -5.42 -1.88 7.69
CA TRP A 95 -4.09 -1.72 7.14
C TRP A 95 -3.24 -0.92 8.11
N ASN A 96 -2.07 -1.46 8.44
CA ASN A 96 -1.08 -0.79 9.25
C ASN A 96 0.24 -0.72 8.50
N ARG A 97 0.95 0.39 8.66
CA ARG A 97 2.27 0.59 8.04
C ARG A 97 3.21 1.29 9.00
N VAL A 98 4.45 0.80 9.04
CA VAL A 98 5.58 1.49 9.65
C VAL A 98 6.56 1.83 8.54
N ALA A 99 6.94 3.10 8.46
CA ALA A 99 7.88 3.61 7.46
C ALA A 99 8.74 4.73 8.05
N PRO A 100 9.86 5.10 7.40
CA PRO A 100 10.64 6.25 7.83
C PRO A 100 9.83 7.56 7.78
N TRP A 101 10.39 8.62 8.35
CA TRP A 101 9.84 9.97 8.23
C TRP A 101 9.60 10.34 6.77
N LEU A 102 8.53 11.10 6.52
CA LEU A 102 8.28 11.64 5.18
C LEU A 102 9.33 12.71 4.87
N PRO A 103 9.83 12.78 3.62
CA PRO A 103 10.98 13.61 3.29
C PRO A 103 10.75 15.10 3.54
N TRP A 104 9.52 15.59 3.33
CA TRP A 104 9.13 16.98 3.59
C TRP A 104 9.04 17.35 5.07
N MET A 105 9.19 16.38 5.99
CA MET A 105 9.27 16.65 7.42
C MET A 105 10.69 17.06 7.85
N TYR A 106 11.71 16.84 7.01
CA TYR A 106 13.12 17.15 7.26
C TYR A 106 13.69 16.57 8.56
N MET A 107 13.26 15.36 8.92
CA MET A 107 13.67 14.69 10.15
C MET A 107 14.99 13.90 9.99
N GLY A 108 15.48 13.71 8.76
CA GLY A 108 16.72 12.98 8.49
C GLY A 108 16.76 11.60 9.16
N ASP A 109 17.88 11.30 9.81
CA ASP A 109 18.14 10.10 10.61
C ASP A 109 17.70 10.21 12.08
N THR A 110 16.90 11.22 12.42
CA THR A 110 16.37 11.38 13.78
C THR A 110 15.58 10.13 14.18
N PRO A 111 15.81 9.56 15.39
CA PRO A 111 15.09 8.38 15.84
C PRO A 111 13.57 8.52 15.77
N GLY A 112 12.91 7.57 15.10
CA GLY A 112 11.45 7.48 15.01
C GLY A 112 10.97 7.09 13.62
N HIS A 113 9.65 6.90 13.50
CA HIS A 113 9.00 6.37 12.30
C HIS A 113 7.58 6.93 12.17
N MET A 114 7.07 6.94 10.95
CA MET A 114 5.65 7.10 10.69
C MET A 114 4.92 5.80 11.01
N ILE A 115 3.82 5.91 11.74
CA ILE A 115 2.88 4.81 11.96
C ILE A 115 1.55 5.21 11.31
N TYR A 116 1.12 4.42 10.34
CA TYR A 116 -0.20 4.53 9.73
C TYR A 116 -1.05 3.40 10.26
N SER A 117 -2.25 3.72 10.72
CA SER A 117 -3.27 2.75 11.11
C SER A 117 -4.59 3.18 10.52
N ALA A 118 -5.15 2.33 9.67
CA ALA A 118 -6.38 2.61 8.95
C ALA A 118 -7.30 1.40 8.98
N PHE A 119 -8.59 1.67 8.92
CA PHE A 119 -9.57 0.67 8.55
C PHE A 119 -9.58 0.53 7.03
N MET A 120 -9.82 -0.69 6.57
CA MET A 120 -10.01 -1.00 5.15
C MET A 120 -11.27 -1.83 4.99
N GLY A 121 -11.87 -1.76 3.81
CA GLY A 121 -13.01 -2.58 3.45
C GLY A 121 -13.25 -2.55 1.96
N ALA A 122 -14.10 -3.46 1.52
CA ALA A 122 -14.72 -3.42 0.21
C ALA A 122 -16.23 -3.60 0.38
N GLY A 123 -16.98 -2.85 -0.41
CA GLY A 123 -18.43 -2.84 -0.44
C GLY A 123 -18.89 -2.06 -1.66
N GLU A 124 -20.13 -2.28 -2.09
CA GLU A 124 -20.68 -1.61 -3.26
C GLU A 124 -21.23 -0.21 -2.95
N ASP A 125 -21.41 0.12 -1.67
CA ASP A 125 -21.96 1.40 -1.24
C ASP A 125 -20.90 2.31 -0.62
N LEU A 126 -20.56 3.38 -1.34
CA LEU A 126 -19.63 4.40 -0.88
C LEU A 126 -20.16 5.19 0.32
N GLU A 127 -21.48 5.22 0.54
CA GLU A 127 -22.08 5.90 1.70
C GLU A 127 -21.82 5.18 3.03
N GLU A 128 -21.42 3.90 2.99
CA GLU A 128 -20.96 3.18 4.18
C GLU A 128 -19.63 3.74 4.71
N ILE A 129 -18.83 4.39 3.85
CA ILE A 129 -17.47 4.85 4.14
C ILE A 129 -17.40 6.38 4.19
N HIS A 130 -18.14 7.07 3.33
CA HIS A 130 -18.09 8.52 3.17
C HIS A 130 -19.47 9.15 3.28
N SER A 131 -19.53 10.30 3.97
CA SER A 131 -20.77 11.08 4.03
C SER A 131 -21.18 11.57 2.64
N ARG A 132 -22.49 11.68 2.37
CA ARG A 132 -23.03 12.22 1.13
C ARG A 132 -22.40 13.55 0.70
N GLN A 133 -22.10 14.47 1.62
CA GLN A 133 -21.47 15.75 1.29
C GLN A 133 -20.09 15.60 0.64
N VAL A 134 -19.31 14.60 1.06
CA VAL A 134 -18.00 14.31 0.47
C VAL A 134 -18.19 13.75 -0.94
N LEU A 135 -19.11 12.80 -1.10
CA LEU A 135 -19.41 12.20 -2.40
C LEU A 135 -19.89 13.25 -3.40
N ASP A 136 -20.83 14.12 -3.02
CA ASP A 136 -21.33 15.21 -3.88
C ASP A 136 -20.19 16.13 -4.37
N TYR A 137 -19.23 16.42 -3.49
CA TYR A 137 -18.07 17.23 -3.85
C TYR A 137 -17.15 16.50 -4.82
N VAL A 138 -16.85 15.22 -4.58
CA VAL A 138 -15.98 14.43 -5.47
C VAL A 138 -16.66 14.18 -6.80
N GLU A 139 -17.97 13.92 -6.86
CA GLU A 139 -18.73 13.75 -8.11
C GLU A 139 -18.65 15.01 -8.96
N LYS A 140 -18.81 16.18 -8.34
CA LYS A 140 -18.76 17.46 -9.04
C LYS A 140 -17.36 17.83 -9.53
N ASN A 141 -16.33 17.60 -8.72
CA ASN A 141 -14.98 18.15 -8.98
C ASN A 141 -13.99 17.12 -9.51
N TYR A 142 -14.18 15.84 -9.20
CA TYR A 142 -13.28 14.75 -9.56
C TYR A 142 -14.03 13.47 -9.98
N PRO A 143 -14.98 13.55 -10.94
CA PRO A 143 -15.82 12.41 -11.34
C PRO A 143 -15.02 11.20 -11.82
N LYS A 144 -13.79 11.41 -12.30
CA LYS A 144 -12.87 10.36 -12.75
C LYS A 144 -12.56 9.29 -11.70
N TYR A 145 -12.75 9.57 -10.40
CA TYR A 145 -12.45 8.61 -9.33
C TYR A 145 -13.61 7.65 -9.00
N PHE A 146 -14.78 7.83 -9.63
CA PHE A 146 -15.93 6.92 -9.47
C PHE A 146 -15.90 5.72 -10.42
N THR A 147 -15.04 5.76 -11.43
CA THR A 147 -14.93 4.69 -12.42
C THR A 147 -13.51 4.16 -12.40
N ALA A 148 -13.37 2.84 -12.30
CA ALA A 148 -12.07 2.19 -12.46
C ALA A 148 -11.50 2.49 -13.87
N PRO A 149 -10.18 2.63 -14.01
CA PRO A 149 -9.57 2.82 -15.32
C PRO A 149 -9.87 1.62 -16.23
N GLU A 150 -10.15 1.89 -17.52
CA GLU A 150 -10.46 0.84 -18.51
C GLU A 150 -9.28 -0.10 -18.77
N THR A 151 -8.06 0.41 -18.59
CA THR A 151 -6.83 -0.34 -18.80
C THR A 151 -5.92 -0.24 -17.58
N TYR A 152 -5.24 -1.35 -17.30
CA TYR A 152 -4.18 -1.43 -16.32
C TYR A 152 -2.90 -1.83 -17.04
N ASP A 153 -1.88 -0.96 -17.00
CA ASP A 153 -0.55 -1.32 -17.47
C ASP A 153 0.29 -1.82 -16.27
N PRO A 154 0.58 -3.13 -16.17
CA PRO A 154 1.40 -3.69 -15.10
C PRO A 154 2.84 -3.16 -15.09
N LYS A 155 3.28 -2.48 -16.16
CA LYS A 155 4.59 -1.82 -16.25
C LYS A 155 4.61 -0.42 -15.66
N THR A 156 3.45 0.13 -15.26
CA THR A 156 3.40 1.42 -14.57
C THR A 156 4.25 1.34 -13.30
N PRO A 157 5.28 2.19 -13.14
CA PRO A 157 6.21 2.06 -12.01
C PRO A 157 5.47 2.29 -10.69
N SER A 158 5.57 1.32 -9.79
CA SER A 158 5.10 1.44 -8.42
C SER A 158 6.15 2.20 -7.60
N LEU A 159 6.05 3.52 -7.58
CA LEU A 159 6.93 4.41 -6.81
C LEU A 159 6.33 4.67 -5.44
N SER A 160 7.16 4.65 -4.40
CA SER A 160 6.76 5.18 -3.11
C SER A 160 6.88 6.71 -3.08
N SER A 161 6.44 7.34 -1.99
CA SER A 161 6.66 8.76 -1.76
C SER A 161 8.15 9.14 -1.82
N LEU A 162 9.08 8.23 -1.52
CA LEU A 162 10.52 8.52 -1.53
C LEU A 162 11.08 8.63 -2.96
N GLU A 163 10.78 7.65 -3.82
CA GLU A 163 11.21 7.67 -5.22
C GLU A 163 10.56 8.82 -5.98
N LEU A 164 9.26 9.05 -5.76
CA LEU A 164 8.56 10.16 -6.40
C LEU A 164 9.12 11.51 -5.94
N TYR A 165 9.38 11.69 -4.64
CA TYR A 165 10.00 12.91 -4.12
C TYR A 165 11.42 13.12 -4.68
N ALA A 166 12.20 12.06 -4.84
CA ALA A 166 13.53 12.14 -5.43
C ALA A 166 13.52 12.60 -6.90
N ILE A 167 12.44 12.29 -7.64
CA ILE A 167 12.23 12.71 -9.03
C ILE A 167 11.73 14.16 -9.10
N GLU A 168 10.76 14.52 -8.26
CA GLU A 168 10.05 15.80 -8.37
C GLU A 168 10.74 16.96 -7.64
N GLN A 169 11.61 16.68 -6.67
CA GLN A 169 12.17 17.68 -5.77
C GLN A 169 13.69 17.80 -5.88
N THR A 170 14.24 18.83 -5.24
CA THR A 170 15.69 19.00 -5.04
C THR A 170 16.00 19.05 -3.54
N PRO A 171 17.22 18.64 -3.13
CA PRO A 171 17.58 18.64 -1.71
C PRO A 171 17.46 20.01 -1.07
N ALA A 172 16.85 20.07 0.11
CA ALA A 172 16.80 21.27 0.91
C ALA A 172 18.22 21.70 1.32
N PRO A 173 18.47 23.01 1.44
CA PRO A 173 19.76 23.51 1.93
C PRO A 173 20.09 22.91 3.30
N VAL A 174 21.35 22.52 3.45
CA VAL A 174 21.94 22.12 4.74
C VAL A 174 21.91 23.33 5.65
N LYS A 175 21.40 23.16 6.87
CA LYS A 175 21.44 24.21 7.90
C LYS A 175 22.83 24.34 8.50
#